data_AF-B4UD39-F1
#
_entry.id   AF-B4UD39-F1
#
_cell.length_a   1.000
_cell.length_b   1.000
_cell.length_c   1.000
_cell.angle_alpha   90.00
_cell.angle_beta   90.00
_cell.angle_gamma   90.00
#
_symmetry.space_group_name_H-M   'P 1'
#
loop_
_entity.id
_entity.type
_entity.pdbx_description
1 polymer ?
#
loop_
_entity_poly.entity_id
_entity_poly.type
_entity_poly.pdbx_seq_one_letter_code
_entity_poly.pdbx_strand_id
1 'polypeptide(L)'
;MLRAIGLGIGILAAGQAVGIAFLCTKSNVGVTVSAWVIWAATVAAAFVTARAAPRWKIAQGLFMAVPASVLGVLFNMGSEWLGFGTDFPGVQGSLIVFKFSLGWNALLSALGAGEGSYPAAKQKIWSMLIKRKRGSTAVGE
;
A
#
# COMPACT_ATOMS: atom_id res chain seq x y z
N MET A 1 9.70 -6.78 9.81
CA MET A 1 9.04 -7.46 8.69
C MET A 1 7.60 -7.81 9.05
N LEU A 2 7.36 -8.72 10.01
CA LEU A 2 6.00 -9.06 10.49
C LEU A 2 5.14 -7.85 10.92
N ARG A 3 5.70 -6.86 11.62
CA ARG A 3 4.97 -5.66 12.04
C ARG A 3 4.51 -4.77 10.87
N ALA A 4 5.34 -4.62 9.83
CA ALA A 4 5.01 -3.80 8.66
C ALA A 4 3.94 -4.49 7.80
N ILE A 5 4.09 -5.80 7.60
CA ILE A 5 3.13 -6.66 6.91
C ILE A 5 1.80 -6.67 7.67
N GLY A 6 1.82 -6.83 9.00
CA GLY A 6 0.61 -6.81 9.83
C GLY A 6 -0.13 -5.47 9.79
N LEU A 7 0.59 -4.36 9.75
CA LEU A 7 -0.01 -3.03 9.54
C LEU A 7 -0.68 -2.93 8.16
N GLY A 8 0.01 -3.37 7.10
CA GLY A 8 -0.56 -3.40 5.75
C GLY A 8 -1.83 -4.25 5.65
N ILE A 9 -1.80 -5.46 6.21
CA ILE A 9 -2.96 -6.36 6.27
C ILE A 9 -4.09 -5.73 7.09
N GLY A 10 -3.78 -5.11 8.23
CA GLY A 10 -4.78 -4.43 9.05
C GLY A 10 -5.48 -3.28 8.31
N ILE A 11 -4.72 -2.46 7.58
CA ILE A 11 -5.28 -1.38 6.75
C ILE A 11 -6.15 -1.93 5.62
N LEU A 12 -5.68 -2.99 4.93
CA LEU A 12 -6.47 -3.68 3.91
C LEU A 12 -7.77 -4.23 4.48
N ALA A 13 -7.71 -4.97 5.59
CA ALA A 13 -8.88 -5.58 6.20
C ALA A 13 -9.91 -4.53 6.66
N ALA A 14 -9.45 -3.45 7.29
CA ALA A 14 -10.32 -2.36 7.73
C ALA A 14 -10.97 -1.65 6.53
N GLY A 15 -10.20 -1.32 5.49
CA GLY A 15 -10.72 -0.67 4.30
C GLY A 15 -11.71 -1.54 3.53
N GLN A 16 -11.44 -2.83 3.41
CA GLN A 16 -12.36 -3.79 2.81
C GLN A 16 -13.66 -3.91 3.62
N ALA A 17 -13.58 -4.00 4.95
CA ALA A 17 -14.76 -4.07 5.80
C ALA A 17 -15.65 -2.82 5.64
N VAL A 18 -15.04 -1.63 5.59
CA VAL A 18 -15.78 -0.38 5.37
C VAL A 18 -16.36 -0.32 3.95
N GLY A 19 -15.59 -0.70 2.92
CA GLY A 19 -16.07 -0.74 1.54
C GLY A 19 -17.26 -1.69 1.36
N ILE A 20 -17.18 -2.90 1.91
CA ILE A 20 -18.26 -3.88 1.87
C ILE A 20 -19.50 -3.36 2.62
N ALA A 21 -19.33 -2.67 3.76
CA ALA A 21 -20.46 -2.07 4.47
C ALA A 21 -21.20 -1.03 3.61
N PHE A 22 -20.48 -0.23 2.82
CA PHE A 22 -21.09 0.72 1.88
C PHE A 22 -21.74 0.02 0.67
N LEU A 23 -21.14 -1.05 0.14
CA LEU A 23 -21.78 -1.89 -0.90
C LEU A 23 -23.14 -2.43 -0.45
N CYS A 24 -23.25 -2.84 0.82
CA CYS A 24 -24.49 -3.38 1.40
C CYS A 24 -25.64 -2.36 1.42
N THR A 25 -25.37 -1.06 1.27
CA THR A 25 -26.42 -0.03 1.17
C THR A 25 -27.21 -0.10 -0.14
N LYS A 26 -26.75 -0.91 -1.11
CA LYS A 26 -27.38 -1.12 -2.43
C LYS A 26 -27.72 0.16 -3.19
N SER A 27 -27.00 1.24 -2.91
CA SER A 27 -27.15 2.53 -3.57
C SER A 27 -25.98 2.74 -4.54
N ASN A 28 -26.22 3.39 -5.69
CA ASN A 28 -25.15 3.73 -6.63
C ASN A 28 -24.08 4.60 -5.98
N VAL A 29 -24.47 5.46 -5.04
CA VAL A 29 -23.53 6.26 -4.23
C VAL A 29 -22.68 5.36 -3.33
N GLY A 30 -23.29 4.35 -2.71
CA GLY A 30 -22.58 3.35 -1.89
C GLY A 30 -21.54 2.56 -2.68
N VAL A 31 -21.82 2.20 -3.93
CA VAL A 31 -20.87 1.53 -4.82
C VAL A 31 -19.67 2.43 -5.11
N THR A 32 -19.91 3.68 -5.52
CA THR A 32 -18.84 4.63 -5.79
C THR A 32 -17.98 4.88 -4.54
N VAL A 33 -18.60 5.12 -3.39
CA VAL A 33 -17.89 5.33 -2.12
C VAL A 33 -17.10 4.08 -1.73
N SER A 34 -17.68 2.89 -1.88
CA SER A 34 -16.98 1.65 -1.56
C SER A 34 -15.75 1.41 -2.44
N ALA A 35 -15.84 1.73 -3.73
CA ALA A 35 -14.73 1.64 -4.66
C ALA A 35 -13.59 2.58 -4.22
N TRP A 36 -13.90 3.84 -3.89
CA TRP A 36 -12.91 4.80 -3.41
C TRP A 36 -12.28 4.39 -2.08
N VAL A 37 -13.06 3.86 -1.13
CA VAL A 37 -12.57 3.40 0.18
C VAL A 37 -11.62 2.22 0.00
N ILE A 38 -12.00 1.23 -0.80
CA ILE A 38 -11.18 0.05 -1.07
C ILE A 38 -9.89 0.45 -1.78
N TRP A 39 -10.00 1.35 -2.75
CA TRP A 39 -8.84 1.85 -3.48
C TRP A 39 -7.88 2.61 -2.55
N ALA A 40 -8.39 3.55 -1.75
CA ALA A 40 -7.59 4.28 -0.75
C ALA A 40 -6.92 3.34 0.27
N ALA A 41 -7.60 2.28 0.69
CA ALA A 41 -7.04 1.31 1.62
C ALA A 41 -5.92 0.47 1.01
N THR A 42 -6.07 0.03 -0.25
CA THR A 42 -5.00 -0.68 -0.97
C THR A 42 -3.76 0.19 -1.14
N VAL A 43 -3.95 1.46 -1.50
CA VAL A 43 -2.90 2.48 -1.62
C VAL A 43 -2.19 2.67 -0.28
N ALA A 44 -2.96 2.90 0.80
CA ALA A 44 -2.42 3.13 2.13
C ALA A 44 -1.64 1.90 2.64
N ALA A 45 -2.14 0.69 2.41
CA ALA A 45 -1.48 -0.53 2.84
C ALA A 45 -0.15 -0.75 2.11
N ALA A 46 -0.10 -0.60 0.79
CA ALA A 46 1.12 -0.74 0.00
C ALA A 46 2.19 0.29 0.44
N PHE A 47 1.78 1.55 0.59
CA PHE A 47 2.65 2.64 1.01
C PHE A 47 3.17 2.49 2.45
N VAL A 48 2.28 2.22 3.41
CA VAL A 48 2.65 2.06 4.82
C VAL A 48 3.55 0.84 5.01
N THR A 49 3.27 -0.26 4.32
CA THR A 49 4.11 -1.46 4.38
C THR A 49 5.50 -1.20 3.82
N ALA A 50 5.60 -0.53 2.67
CA ALA A 50 6.89 -0.16 2.07
C ALA A 50 7.69 0.82 2.94
N ARG A 51 7.00 1.79 3.57
CA ARG A 51 7.63 2.78 4.46
C ARG A 51 8.13 2.15 5.76
N ALA A 52 7.34 1.25 6.38
CA ALA A 52 7.66 0.60 7.64
C ALA A 52 8.63 -0.59 7.49
N ALA A 53 8.89 -1.04 6.27
CA ALA A 53 9.82 -2.13 5.98
C ALA A 53 11.28 -1.76 6.35
N PRO A 54 11.98 -2.57 7.16
CA PRO A 54 13.36 -2.27 7.57
C PRO A 54 14.40 -2.56 6.48
N ARG A 55 14.11 -3.49 5.55
CA ARG A 55 14.98 -3.95 4.46
C ARG A 55 14.11 -4.39 3.28
N TRP A 56 14.60 -4.28 2.04
CA TRP A 56 13.87 -4.69 0.82
C TRP A 56 12.48 -4.05 0.70
N LYS A 57 12.41 -2.73 0.92
CA LYS A 57 11.15 -1.95 0.99
C LYS A 57 10.26 -2.09 -0.23
N ILE A 58 10.86 -2.05 -1.41
CA ILE A 58 10.17 -2.19 -2.70
C ILE A 58 9.59 -3.60 -2.82
N ALA A 59 10.37 -4.65 -2.50
CA ALA A 59 9.90 -6.03 -2.58
C ALA A 59 8.76 -6.30 -1.60
N GLN A 60 8.80 -5.74 -0.39
CA GLN A 60 7.71 -5.88 0.59
C GLN A 60 6.45 -5.12 0.20
N GLY A 61 6.59 -3.92 -0.37
CA GLY A 61 5.44 -3.19 -0.93
C GLY A 61 4.83 -3.92 -2.13
N LEU A 62 5.65 -4.45 -3.03
CA LEU A 62 5.21 -5.24 -4.17
C LEU A 62 4.51 -6.55 -3.74
N PHE A 63 5.00 -7.18 -2.66
CA PHE A 63 4.35 -8.35 -2.08
C PHE A 63 2.94 -8.04 -1.55
N MET A 64 2.69 -6.78 -1.14
CA MET A 64 1.36 -6.30 -0.76
C MET A 64 0.53 -5.80 -1.96
N ALA A 65 1.17 -5.41 -3.06
CA ALA A 65 0.47 -5.00 -4.28
C ALA A 65 -0.34 -6.16 -4.88
N VAL A 66 0.18 -7.39 -4.83
CA VAL A 66 -0.53 -8.58 -5.35
C VAL A 66 -1.85 -8.84 -4.62
N PRO A 67 -1.91 -9.05 -3.29
CA PRO A 67 -3.17 -9.28 -2.59
C PRO A 67 -4.11 -8.07 -2.69
N ALA A 68 -3.58 -6.83 -2.70
CA ALA A 68 -4.38 -5.64 -2.94
C ALA A 68 -5.07 -5.65 -4.31
N SER A 69 -4.36 -6.04 -5.37
CA SER A 69 -4.92 -6.14 -6.73
C SER A 69 -5.90 -7.29 -6.88
N VAL A 70 -5.66 -8.43 -6.22
CA VAL A 70 -6.63 -9.53 -6.17
C VAL A 70 -7.93 -9.08 -5.50
N LEU A 71 -7.86 -8.34 -4.40
CA LEU A 71 -9.04 -7.80 -3.73
C LEU A 71 -9.80 -6.80 -4.62
N GLY A 72 -9.09 -5.98 -5.40
CA GLY A 72 -9.71 -5.09 -6.37
C GLY A 72 -10.48 -5.84 -7.47
N VAL A 73 -9.95 -6.96 -7.94
CA VAL A 73 -10.66 -7.85 -8.89
C VAL A 73 -11.91 -8.45 -8.26
N LEU A 74 -11.80 -8.97 -7.02
CA LEU A 74 -12.94 -9.55 -6.31
C LEU A 74 -14.04 -8.52 -6.07
N PHE A 75 -13.68 -7.26 -5.78
CA PHE A 75 -14.64 -6.17 -5.67
C PHE A 75 -15.34 -5.86 -7.00
N ASN A 76 -14.60 -5.83 -8.11
CA ASN A 76 -15.18 -5.62 -9.44
C ASN A 76 -16.16 -6.75 -9.81
N MET A 77 -15.75 -8.01 -9.61
CA MET A 77 -16.62 -9.18 -9.84
C MET A 77 -17.84 -9.16 -8.91
N GLY A 78 -17.66 -8.84 -7.63
CA GLY A 78 -18.76 -8.73 -6.67
C GLY A 78 -19.75 -7.62 -7.03
N SER A 79 -19.27 -6.50 -7.55
CA SER A 79 -20.13 -5.40 -8.03
C SER A 79 -20.94 -5.81 -9.26
N GLU A 80 -20.31 -6.50 -10.21
CA GLU A 80 -20.98 -7.04 -11.40
C GLU A 80 -22.05 -8.08 -11.01
N TRP A 81 -21.75 -8.97 -10.06
CA TRP A 81 -22.70 -9.96 -9.54
C TRP A 81 -23.90 -9.34 -8.82
N LEU A 82 -23.71 -8.19 -8.18
CA LEU A 82 -24.78 -7.44 -7.53
C LEU A 82 -25.62 -6.60 -8.52
N GLY A 83 -25.30 -6.66 -9.82
CA GLY A 83 -26.02 -5.95 -10.87
C GLY A 83 -25.62 -4.48 -11.02
N PHE A 84 -24.51 -4.06 -10.41
CA PHE A 84 -23.99 -2.71 -10.60
C PHE A 84 -23.20 -2.61 -11.91
N GLY A 85 -23.35 -1.46 -12.58
CA GLY A 85 -22.54 -1.14 -13.74
C GLY A 85 -21.08 -1.03 -13.35
N THR A 86 -20.24 -1.87 -13.95
CA THR A 86 -18.78 -1.82 -13.82
C THR A 86 -18.19 -1.28 -15.12
N ASP A 87 -17.15 -0.45 -15.03
CA ASP A 87 -16.48 0.11 -16.21
C ASP A 87 -15.82 -0.99 -17.07
N PHE A 88 -15.48 -2.11 -16.45
CA PHE A 88 -14.81 -3.25 -17.07
C PHE A 88 -15.48 -4.58 -16.67
N PRO A 89 -16.56 -4.98 -17.38
CA PRO A 89 -17.27 -6.21 -17.08
C PRO A 89 -16.52 -7.46 -17.57
N GLY A 90 -16.79 -8.60 -16.92
CA GLY A 90 -16.30 -9.91 -17.30
C GLY A 90 -14.83 -10.20 -16.97
N VAL A 91 -14.35 -11.36 -17.44
CA VAL A 91 -13.00 -11.89 -17.15
C VAL A 91 -11.90 -11.00 -17.74
N GLN A 92 -12.09 -10.48 -18.95
CA GLN A 92 -11.13 -9.56 -19.57
C GLN A 92 -11.07 -8.23 -18.84
N GLY A 93 -12.22 -7.69 -18.40
CA GLY A 93 -12.27 -6.48 -17.60
C GLY A 93 -11.56 -6.63 -16.25
N SER A 94 -11.77 -7.76 -15.58
CA SER A 94 -11.08 -8.14 -14.34
C SER A 94 -9.55 -8.20 -14.51
N LEU A 95 -9.06 -8.72 -15.64
CA LEU A 95 -7.62 -8.72 -15.96
C LEU A 95 -7.06 -7.31 -16.17
N ILE A 96 -7.83 -6.41 -16.77
CA ILE A 96 -7.44 -5.00 -16.94
C ILE A 96 -7.34 -4.32 -15.57
N VAL A 97 -8.36 -4.49 -14.72
CA VAL A 97 -8.38 -3.98 -13.34
C VAL A 97 -7.19 -4.51 -12.55
N PHE A 98 -6.88 -5.80 -12.66
CA PHE A 98 -5.72 -6.40 -12.01
C PHE A 98 -4.40 -5.74 -12.43
N LYS A 99 -4.14 -5.64 -13.75
CA LYS A 99 -2.89 -5.06 -14.26
C LYS A 99 -2.73 -3.59 -13.87
N PHE A 100 -3.80 -2.81 -14.00
CA PHE A 100 -3.78 -1.39 -13.66
C PHE A 100 -3.56 -1.18 -12.17
N SER A 101 -4.29 -1.92 -11.33
CA SER A 101 -4.13 -1.91 -9.87
C SER A 101 -2.71 -2.34 -9.46
N LEU A 102 -2.16 -3.37 -10.09
CA LEU A 102 -0.82 -3.87 -9.78
C LEU A 102 0.25 -2.84 -10.12
N GLY A 103 0.18 -2.23 -11.31
CA GLY A 103 1.11 -1.19 -11.74
C GLY A 103 1.05 0.04 -10.82
N TRP A 104 -0.16 0.47 -10.46
CA TRP A 104 -0.37 1.60 -9.56
C TRP A 104 0.18 1.33 -8.15
N ASN A 105 -0.14 0.17 -7.56
CA ASN A 105 0.36 -0.22 -6.24
C ASN A 105 1.88 -0.43 -6.23
N ALA A 106 2.47 -0.89 -7.34
CA ALA A 106 3.93 -0.99 -7.50
C ALA A 106 4.61 0.38 -7.49
N LEU A 107 4.06 1.36 -8.20
CA LEU A 107 4.55 2.74 -8.21
C LEU A 107 4.50 3.36 -6.81
N LEU A 108 3.37 3.21 -6.11
CA LEU A 108 3.19 3.71 -4.75
C LEU A 108 4.11 3.03 -3.73
N SER A 109 4.34 1.73 -3.90
CA SER A 109 5.32 0.99 -3.10
C SER A 109 6.74 1.54 -3.28
N ALA A 110 7.10 1.94 -4.51
CA ALA A 110 8.38 2.59 -4.77
C ALA A 110 8.47 3.98 -4.10
N LEU A 111 7.39 4.76 -4.12
CA LEU A 111 7.32 6.05 -3.43
C LEU A 111 7.45 5.91 -1.90
N GLY A 112 6.70 4.98 -1.29
CA GLY A 112 6.80 4.69 0.15
C GLY A 112 8.18 4.17 0.56
N ALA A 113 8.83 3.39 -0.30
CA ALA A 113 10.20 2.94 -0.09
C ALA A 113 11.21 4.10 -0.14
N GLY A 114 11.01 5.07 -1.04
CA GLY A 114 11.81 6.29 -1.16
C GLY A 114 11.71 7.15 0.10
N GLU A 115 10.50 7.51 0.52
CA GLU A 115 10.28 8.31 1.73
C GLU A 115 10.80 7.63 3.00
N GLY A 116 10.57 6.32 3.15
CA GLY A 116 11.05 5.59 4.33
C GLY A 116 12.57 5.55 4.43
N SER A 117 13.31 5.81 3.34
CA SER A 117 14.78 5.72 3.30
C SER A 117 15.46 7.04 3.68
N TYR A 118 14.77 8.16 3.50
CA TYR A 118 15.25 9.50 3.87
C TYR A 118 15.59 9.68 5.36
N PRO A 119 14.72 9.32 6.33
CA PRO A 119 15.03 9.52 7.74
C PRO A 119 16.15 8.60 8.25
N ALA A 120 16.23 7.36 7.73
CA ALA A 120 17.29 6.42 8.09
C ALA A 120 18.67 6.85 7.57
N ALA A 121 18.73 7.39 6.35
CA ALA A 121 19.96 7.97 5.80
C ALA A 121 20.42 9.19 6.61
N LYS A 122 19.49 10.07 6.98
CA LYS A 122 19.78 11.27 7.79
C LYS A 122 20.32 10.91 9.17
N GLN A 123 19.71 9.95 9.88
CA GLN A 123 20.20 9.47 11.18
C GLN A 123 21.58 8.81 11.09
N LYS A 124 21.83 8.02 10.05
CA LYS A 124 23.13 7.36 9.85
C LYS A 124 24.23 8.41 9.61
N ILE A 125 23.98 9.41 8.76
CA ILE A 125 24.90 10.53 8.50
C ILE A 125 25.18 11.33 9.80
N TRP A 126 24.13 11.66 10.57
CA TRP A 126 24.28 12.38 11.83
C TRP A 126 25.12 11.61 12.85
N SER A 127 24.92 10.29 12.96
CA SER A 127 25.72 9.44 13.85
C SER A 127 27.19 9.33 13.43
N MET A 128 27.48 9.34 12.12
CA MET A 128 28.85 9.37 11.60
C MET A 128 29.52 10.72 11.88
N LEU A 129 28.79 11.84 11.73
CA LEU A 129 29.30 13.18 12.04
C LEU A 129 29.63 13.32 13.53
N ILE A 130 28.80 12.82 14.44
CA ILE A 130 29.09 12.80 15.89
C ILE A 130 30.34 11.96 16.18
N LYS A 131 30.47 10.77 15.57
CA LYS A 131 31.65 9.91 15.76
C LYS A 131 32.94 10.56 15.27
N ARG A 132 32.92 11.25 14.12
CA ARG A 132 34.08 12.02 13.63
C ARG A 132 34.47 13.14 14.57
N LYS A 133 33.50 13.87 15.13
CA LYS A 133 33.78 14.93 16.12
C LYS A 133 34.45 14.40 17.40
N ARG A 134 34.00 13.24 17.91
CA ARG A 134 34.59 12.62 19.12
C ARG A 134 35.95 11.95 18.88
N GLY A 135 36.20 11.44 17.67
CA GLY A 135 37.51 10.88 17.32
C GLY A 135 38.60 11.96 17.16
N SER A 136 38.22 13.16 16.72
CA SER A 136 39.15 14.28 16.55
C SER A 136 39.60 14.92 17.88
N THR A 137 38.84 14.75 18.96
CA THR A 137 39.19 15.27 20.29
C THR A 137 40.09 14.35 21.10
N ALA A 138 40.35 13.12 20.63
CA ALA A 138 41.17 12.13 21.34
C ALA A 138 42.62 12.02 20.84
N VAL A 139 43.03 12.85 19.87
CA VAL A 139 44.37 12.84 19.25
C VAL A 139 45.19 14.08 19.63
N GLY A 140 44.72 14.85 20.62
CA GLY A 140 45.37 16.06 21.11
C GLY A 140 45.63 16.00 22.60
N GLU A 141 46.35 14.98 23.06
CA GLU A 141 47.09 14.96 24.33
C GLU A 141 48.50 14.43 24.09
#